data_AF-A0A3A8WAU8-F1
#
_entry.id   AF-A0A3A8WAU8-F1
#
_cell.length_a   1.000
_cell.length_b   1.000
_cell.length_c   1.000
_cell.angle_alpha   90.00
_cell.angle_beta   90.00
_cell.angle_gamma   90.00
#
_symmetry.space_group_name_H-M   'P 1'
#
loop_
_entity.id
_entity.type
_entity.pdbx_description
1 polymer ?
#
loop_
_entity_poly.entity_id
_entity_poly.type
_entity_poly.pdbx_seq_one_letter_code
_entity_poly.pdbx_strand_id
1 'polypeptide(L)' 'MLDTYTTISGDTWDIVAYKAYGNEMYMDMLIKANIEHKDTYIFPAGVKLTLPEIDLEVSETLPPWKQGVTADE' A
#
# COMPACT_ATOMS: atom_id res chain seq x y z
N MET A 1 -12.75 0.51 -9.70
CA MET A 1 -12.54 1.88 -9.18
C MET A 1 -11.11 1.89 -8.64
N LEU A 2 -10.31 2.92 -8.92
CA LEU A 2 -8.89 2.92 -8.56
C LEU A 2 -8.72 2.96 -7.03
N ASP A 3 -8.53 1.79 -6.42
CA ASP A 3 -8.16 1.68 -5.01
C ASP A 3 -6.78 2.32 -4.81
N THR A 4 -6.67 3.23 -3.85
CA THR A 4 -5.43 3.93 -3.54
C THR A 4 -5.03 3.56 -2.11
N TYR A 5 -3.82 3.05 -1.93
CA TYR A 5 -3.28 2.72 -0.61
C TYR A 5 -2.45 3.87 -0.07
N THR A 6 -2.65 4.23 1.20
CA THR A 6 -1.81 5.21 1.88
C THR A 6 -0.80 4.48 2.76
N THR A 7 0.48 4.63 2.45
CA THR A 7 1.58 4.02 3.22
C THR A 7 1.70 4.63 4.61
N ILE A 8 2.23 3.87 5.54
CA ILE A 8 2.71 4.40 6.82
C ILE A 8 4.24 4.33 6.86
N SER A 9 4.84 4.99 7.86
CA SER A 9 6.29 5.03 8.01
C SER A 9 6.84 3.62 8.21
N GLY A 10 7.77 3.22 7.35
CA GLY A 10 8.38 1.89 7.40
C GLY A 10 7.66 0.82 6.56
N ASP A 11 6.59 1.16 5.85
CA ASP A 11 6.02 0.25 4.86
C ASP A 11 7.00 0.07 3.69
N THR A 12 7.04 -1.14 3.12
CA THR A 12 7.84 -1.50 1.94
C THR A 12 6.93 -2.10 0.88
N TRP A 13 7.44 -2.30 -0.34
CA TRP A 13 6.66 -2.88 -1.43
C TRP A 13 6.01 -4.23 -1.07
N ASP A 14 6.73 -5.16 -0.44
CA ASP A 14 6.17 -6.43 0.06
C ASP A 14 5.04 -6.22 1.06
N ILE A 15 5.20 -5.29 2.02
CA ILE A 15 4.18 -5.00 3.04
C ILE A 15 2.93 -4.40 2.40
N VAL A 16 3.11 -3.45 1.48
CA VAL A 16 1.98 -2.82 0.78
C VAL A 16 1.27 -3.84 -0.09
N ALA A 17 2.00 -4.65 -0.85
CA ALA A 17 1.42 -5.71 -1.67
C ALA A 17 0.68 -6.73 -0.79
N TYR A 18 1.27 -7.17 0.31
CA TYR A 18 0.60 -8.07 1.26
C TYR A 18 -0.67 -7.46 1.87
N LYS A 19 -0.69 -6.14 2.13
CA LYS A 19 -1.86 -5.46 2.72
C LYS A 19 -2.95 -5.13 1.71
N ALA A 20 -2.55 -4.69 0.52
CA ALA A 20 -3.46 -4.36 -0.56
C ALA A 20 -4.05 -5.64 -1.15
N TYR A 21 -3.24 -6.69 -1.26
CA TYR A 21 -3.53 -7.85 -2.09
C TYR A 21 -3.51 -9.19 -1.36
N GLY A 22 -3.14 -9.20 -0.07
CA GLY A 22 -2.96 -10.44 0.69
C GLY A 22 -1.71 -11.24 0.29
N ASN A 23 -0.93 -10.77 -0.69
CA ASN A 23 0.21 -11.50 -1.23
C ASN A 23 1.31 -10.54 -1.72
N GLU A 24 2.52 -10.75 -1.21
CA GLU A 24 3.71 -9.95 -1.52
C GLU A 24 4.18 -10.09 -2.98
N MET A 25 3.84 -11.20 -3.66
CA MET A 25 4.22 -11.47 -5.06
C MET A 25 3.69 -10.42 -6.05
N TYR A 26 2.64 -9.67 -5.67
CA TYR A 26 2.06 -8.63 -6.51
C TYR A 26 2.80 -7.29 -6.42
N MET A 27 3.90 -7.21 -5.67
CA MET A 27 4.73 -5.99 -5.58
C MET A 27 5.25 -5.53 -6.94
N ASP A 28 5.58 -6.44 -7.86
CA ASP A 28 6.02 -6.12 -9.22
C ASP A 28 4.98 -5.30 -10.00
N MET A 29 3.70 -5.64 -9.82
CA MET A 29 2.60 -4.90 -10.43
C MET A 29 2.40 -3.54 -9.76
N LEU A 30 2.54 -3.50 -8.43
CA LEU A 30 2.50 -2.25 -7.66
C LEU A 30 3.59 -1.28 -8.10
N ILE A 31 4.83 -1.77 -8.28
CA ILE A 31 5.99 -0.98 -8.72
C ILE A 31 5.77 -0.46 -10.15
N LYS A 32 5.25 -1.31 -11.05
CA LYS A 32 4.96 -0.88 -12.43
C LYS A 32 3.88 0.20 -12.48
N ALA A 33 2.86 0.09 -11.64
CA ALA A 33 1.80 1.09 -11.54
C ALA A 33 2.28 2.39 -10.87
N ASN A 34 3.28 2.30 -9.99
CA ASN A 34 3.84 3.42 -9.24
C ASN A 34 5.33 3.58 -9.52
N ILE A 35 5.70 3.58 -10.81
CA ILE A 35 7.10 3.59 -11.26
C ILE A 35 7.85 4.84 -10.80
N GLU A 36 7.12 5.92 -10.55
CA GLU A 36 7.57 7.16 -9.92
C GLU A 36 8.17 6.96 -8.52
N HIS A 37 7.72 5.93 -7.80
CA HIS A 37 8.20 5.57 -6.48
C HIS A 37 9.16 4.38 -6.48
N LYS A 38 9.55 3.82 -7.63
CA LYS A 38 10.37 2.59 -7.72
C LYS A 38 11.71 2.68 -6.96
N ASP A 39 12.27 3.88 -6.86
CA ASP A 39 13.53 4.14 -6.15
C ASP A 39 13.33 4.25 -4.62
N THR A 40 12.09 4.21 -4.16
CA THR A 40 11.71 4.21 -2.74
C THR A 40 11.62 2.78 -2.25
N TYR A 41 12.59 2.36 -1.44
CA TYR A 41 12.61 1.01 -0.84
C TYR A 41 11.78 0.94 0.45
N ILE A 42 11.80 2.03 1.21
CA ILE A 42 11.05 2.21 2.46
C ILE A 42 10.21 3.46 2.30
N PHE A 43 8.91 3.30 2.40
CA PHE A 43 7.96 4.39 2.26
C PHE A 43 7.86 5.20 3.56
N PRO A 44 7.87 6.53 3.47
CA PRO A 44 7.44 7.38 4.57
C PRO A 44 5.92 7.25 4.77
N ALA A 45 5.43 7.74 5.92
CA ALA A 45 3.98 7.81 6.14
C ALA A 45 3.34 8.84 5.20
N GLY A 46 2.16 8.49 4.67
CA GLY A 46 1.33 9.40 3.88
C GLY A 46 1.59 9.36 2.36
N VAL A 47 2.39 8.42 1.84
CA VAL A 47 2.53 8.25 0.38
C VAL A 47 1.32 7.52 -0.15
N LYS A 48 0.70 8.06 -1.20
CA LYS A 48 -0.44 7.42 -1.88
C LYS A 48 0.08 6.59 -3.05
N LEU A 49 -0.14 5.28 -2.97
CA LEU A 49 0.18 4.33 -4.03
C LEU A 49 -1.10 3.92 -4.75
N THR A 50 -1.05 3.97 -6.07
CA THR A 50 -2.13 3.53 -6.95
C THR A 50 -2.14 2.01 -6.99
N LEU A 51 -3.25 1.37 -6.63
CA LEU A 51 -3.42 -0.07 -6.76
C LEU A 51 -4.05 -0.37 -8.13
N PRO A 52 -3.34 -1.04 -9.06
CA PRO A 52 -3.97 -1.53 -10.27
C PRO A 52 -5.10 -2.52 -9.91
N GLU A 53 -6.19 -2.50 -10.68
CA GLU A 53 -7.25 -3.52 -10.61
C GLU A 53 -6.64 -4.86 -11.03
N ILE A 54 -6.31 -5.66 -10.03
CA ILE A 54 -5.94 -7.05 -10.20
C ILE A 54 -7.01 -7.88 -9.51
N ASP A 55 -7.41 -8.97 -10.16
CA ASP A 55 -8.48 -9.86 -9.69
C ASP A 55 -8.00 -10.54 -8.41
N LEU A 56 -8.37 -9.94 -7.28
CA LEU A 56 -7.95 -10.36 -5.98
C LEU A 56 -9.15 -10.50 -5.08
N GLU A 57 -9.22 -11.63 -4.42
CA GLU A 57 -10.03 -11.83 -3.22
C GLU A 57 -9.38 -11.05 -2.07
N VAL A 58 -9.47 -9.72 -2.11
CA VAL A 58 -8.92 -8.85 -1.07
C VAL A 58 -9.69 -9.11 0.22
N SER A 59 -9.04 -9.81 1.15
CA SER A 59 -9.49 -9.86 2.55
C SER A 59 -9.20 -8.50 3.17
N GLU A 60 -10.19 -7.60 3.14
CA GLU A 60 -10.19 -6.26 3.75
C GLU A 60 -10.13 -6.28 5.29
N THR A 61 -9.41 -7.22 5.88
CA THR A 61 -9.19 -7.30 7.33
C THR A 61 -7.94 -6.50 7.70
N LEU A 62 -7.94 -5.20 7.39
CA LEU A 62 -6.95 -4.32 8.01
C LEU A 62 -7.47 -3.89 9.40
N PRO A 63 -6.69 -4.10 10.47
CA PRO A 63 -7.11 -3.71 11.80
C PRO A 63 -7.28 -2.18 11.92
N PRO A 64 -8.26 -1.70 12.72
CA PRO A 64 -8.65 -0.28 12.80
C PRO A 64 -7.56 0.68 13.33
N TRP A 65 -6.42 0.19 13.81
CA TRP A 65 -5.34 0.98 14.41
C TRP A 65 -4.25 1.41 13.43
N LYS A 66 -4.39 1.12 12.12
CA LYS A 66 -3.45 1.54 11.06
C LYS A 66 -3.92 2.77 10.25
N GLN A 67 -5.12 3.29 10.51
CA GLN A 67 -5.55 4.60 9.99
C GLN A 67 -4.98 5.68 10.93
N GLY A 68 -3.86 6.29 10.56
CA GLY A 68 -3.20 7.31 11.37
C GLY A 68 -4.11 8.50 11.67
N VAL A 69 -4.80 8.46 12.80
CA VAL A 69 -5.12 9.65 13.58
C VAL A 69 -3.83 10.03 14.28
N THR A 70 -3.05 10.92 13.66
CA THR A 70 -2.25 11.87 14.44
C THR A 70 -3.19 12.98 14.88
N ALA A 71 -3.23 13.16 16.19
CA ALA A 71 -4.07 14.07 16.94
C ALA A 71 -3.93 15.54 16.50
N ASP A 72 -5.05 16.26 16.57
CA ASP A 72 -5.07 17.70 16.83
C ASP A 72 -6.08 17.92 17.98
N GLU A 73 -5.57 17.93 19.21
CA GLU A 73 -5.97 18.83 20.32
C GLU A 73 -4.79 18.93 21.32
#